data_AF-A0A434LYR1-F1
#
_entry.id   AF-A0A434LYR1-F1
#
_cell.length_a   1.000
_cell.length_b   1.000
_cell.length_c   1.000
_cell.angle_alpha   90.00
_cell.angle_beta   90.00
_cell.angle_gamma   90.00
#
_symmetry.space_group_name_H-M   'P 1'
#
loop_
_entity.id
_entity.type
_entity.pdbx_description
1 polymer ?
#
loop_
_entity_poly.entity_id
_entity_poly.type
_entity_poly.pdbx_seq_one_letter_code
_entity_poly.pdbx_strand_id
1 'polypeptide(L)'
;MARPATAAVRLLTGEREPVRLATTVSILLHGLQIIDGVPCEVGDRVLVKDQADQRQNGIYTASEGEWFRAADARTARAMQKGTTVHTQVGSANAGRVFEFMADEPAVGSDAITIVPFVPPDVAEVVDEVEALRDETQVLKDATGASAGQAAASAASSAANAGLTAADVVTTAANLAGAQAARDASLYGKGIFPTIAAAIGLGVIGSGAITAGSGGNHGTL
;
A
#
# COMPACT_ATOMS: atom_id res chain seq x y z
N MET A 1 -2.61 65.38 -1.55
CA MET A 1 -3.35 64.11 -1.77
C MET A 1 -2.65 63.02 -0.98
N ALA A 2 -3.16 62.68 0.20
CA ALA A 2 -2.62 61.59 1.01
C ALA A 2 -3.06 60.27 0.37
N ARG A 3 -2.10 59.41 0.00
CA ARG A 3 -2.38 58.03 -0.37
C ARG A 3 -3.07 57.35 0.81
N PRO A 4 -4.26 56.76 0.65
CA PRO A 4 -4.86 56.00 1.73
C PRO A 4 -3.93 54.84 2.07
N ALA A 5 -3.64 54.67 3.36
CA ALA A 5 -2.86 53.57 3.86
C ALA A 5 -3.52 52.26 3.43
N THR A 6 -2.88 51.52 2.54
CA THR A 6 -3.11 50.08 2.36
C THR A 6 -2.58 49.35 3.60
N ALA A 7 -3.10 49.70 4.78
CA ALA A 7 -3.20 48.78 5.89
C ALA A 7 -4.35 47.85 5.54
N ALA A 8 -4.08 46.95 4.58
CA ALA A 8 -5.00 45.89 4.23
C ALA A 8 -5.44 45.21 5.53
N VAL A 9 -6.74 44.95 5.61
CA VAL A 9 -7.38 44.06 6.57
C VAL A 9 -6.49 42.82 6.73
N ARG A 10 -5.57 42.85 7.70
CA ARG A 10 -4.88 41.65 8.15
C ARG A 10 -5.91 40.97 9.02
N LEU A 11 -6.73 40.18 8.34
CA LEU A 11 -7.70 39.27 8.91
C LEU A 11 -7.09 38.62 10.15
N LEU A 12 -7.92 38.24 11.12
CA LEU A 12 -7.58 37.44 12.30
C LEU A 12 -6.94 36.06 11.98
N THR A 13 -6.41 35.85 10.77
CA THR A 13 -5.68 34.68 10.36
C THR A 13 -4.34 34.64 11.08
N GLY A 14 -4.05 33.52 11.75
CA GLY A 14 -2.78 33.24 12.42
C GLY A 14 -1.56 33.25 11.48
N GLU A 15 -1.73 33.50 10.19
CA GLU A 15 -0.64 33.43 9.21
C GLU A 15 0.25 34.69 9.22
N ARG A 16 1.57 34.48 9.14
CA ARG A 16 2.60 35.52 8.97
C ARG A 16 2.97 35.70 7.51
N GLU A 17 3.53 36.87 7.19
CA GLU A 17 4.08 37.08 5.86
C GLU A 17 5.11 36.00 5.55
N PRO A 18 5.10 35.41 4.33
CA PRO A 18 6.01 34.35 3.97
C PRO A 18 7.47 34.74 4.19
N VAL A 19 8.27 33.75 4.57
CA VAL A 19 9.73 33.88 4.67
C VAL A 19 10.36 33.32 3.41
N ARG A 20 11.48 33.90 3.00
CA ARG A 20 12.22 33.37 1.86
C ARG A 20 12.92 32.07 2.23
N LEU A 21 13.51 32.02 3.43
CA LEU A 21 14.39 30.95 3.88
C LEU A 21 14.04 30.50 5.30
N ALA A 22 14.38 29.25 5.65
CA ALA A 22 14.27 28.73 7.00
C ALA A 22 15.54 28.00 7.40
N THR A 23 15.99 28.18 8.65
CA THR A 23 17.19 27.52 9.16
C THR A 23 17.03 26.00 9.22
N THR A 24 18.17 25.30 9.19
CA THR A 24 18.27 23.86 9.49
C THR A 24 19.17 23.59 10.71
N VAL A 25 19.91 24.61 11.16
CA VAL A 25 20.88 24.57 12.26
C VAL A 25 20.89 25.92 12.97
N SER A 26 21.52 25.98 14.15
CA SER A 26 21.78 27.24 14.86
C SER A 26 22.74 28.11 14.05
N ILE A 27 22.43 29.40 13.94
CA ILE A 27 23.19 30.38 13.17
C ILE A 27 23.54 31.60 14.03
N LEU A 28 24.57 32.33 13.63
CA LEU A 28 24.80 33.67 14.18
C LEU A 28 23.76 34.63 13.58
N LEU A 29 23.09 35.46 14.38
CA LEU A 29 22.11 36.44 13.88
C LEU A 29 22.79 37.73 13.38
N HIS A 30 23.79 37.57 12.52
CA HIS A 30 24.60 38.66 11.99
C HIS A 30 25.20 38.31 10.63
N GLY A 31 25.25 39.29 9.72
CA GLY A 31 25.88 39.14 8.41
C GLY A 31 25.07 38.29 7.43
N LEU A 32 25.40 38.40 6.15
CA LEU A 32 24.81 37.56 5.11
C LEU A 32 25.41 36.16 5.18
N GLN A 33 24.54 35.15 5.16
CA GLN A 33 24.89 33.74 5.35
C GLN A 33 24.22 32.89 4.29
N ILE A 34 24.63 31.63 4.19
CA ILE A 34 23.95 30.62 3.39
C ILE A 34 22.99 29.85 4.31
N ILE A 35 21.70 29.94 4.03
CA ILE A 35 20.65 29.27 4.79
C ILE A 35 19.99 28.24 3.90
N ASP A 36 19.94 27.00 4.35
CA ASP A 36 19.35 25.87 3.61
C ASP A 36 19.86 25.76 2.16
N GLY A 37 21.18 25.96 1.99
CA GLY A 37 21.85 25.88 0.70
C GLY A 37 21.71 27.12 -0.20
N VAL A 38 21.05 28.18 0.26
CA VAL A 38 20.77 29.40 -0.52
C VAL A 38 21.38 30.62 0.15
N PRO A 39 22.09 31.51 -0.59
CA PRO A 39 22.60 32.75 -0.02
C PRO A 39 21.47 33.72 0.33
N CYS A 40 21.55 34.30 1.52
CA CYS A 40 20.70 35.41 1.96
C CYS A 40 21.14 36.73 1.33
N GLU A 41 20.17 37.59 1.07
CA GLU A 41 20.35 38.98 0.66
C GLU A 41 19.82 39.92 1.76
N VAL A 42 20.27 41.18 1.73
CA VAL A 42 19.78 42.19 2.69
C VAL A 42 18.27 42.40 2.52
N GLY A 43 17.53 42.36 3.62
CA GLY A 43 16.08 42.49 3.62
C GLY A 43 15.33 41.16 3.53
N ASP A 44 16.02 40.05 3.28
CA ASP A 44 15.38 38.73 3.25
C ASP A 44 14.75 38.38 4.58
N ARG A 45 13.52 37.86 4.54
CA ARG A 45 12.84 37.30 5.70
C ARG A 45 13.30 35.86 5.90
N VAL A 46 13.88 35.57 7.06
CA VAL A 46 14.40 34.25 7.41
C VAL A 46 13.69 33.74 8.65
N LEU A 47 13.11 32.54 8.57
CA LEU A 47 12.61 31.81 9.74
C LEU A 47 13.78 31.15 10.45
N VAL A 48 14.06 31.61 11.66
CA VAL A 48 15.06 31.06 12.57
C VAL A 48 14.34 30.14 13.53
N LYS A 49 14.50 28.82 13.37
CA LYS A 49 13.77 27.81 14.16
C LYS A 49 14.67 26.82 14.92
N ASP A 50 15.96 26.75 14.60
CA ASP A 50 16.88 25.74 15.16
C ASP A 50 18.00 26.35 16.02
N GLN A 51 17.74 27.46 16.72
CA GLN A 51 18.74 28.01 17.64
C GLN A 51 18.95 27.09 18.85
N ALA A 52 20.19 27.03 19.32
CA ALA A 52 20.50 26.36 20.58
C ALA A 52 19.78 27.02 21.77
N ASP A 53 19.68 28.36 21.74
CA ASP A 53 18.80 29.12 22.62
C ASP A 53 17.46 29.39 21.93
N GLN A 54 16.44 28.61 22.29
CA GLN A 54 15.11 28.70 21.69
C GLN A 54 14.41 30.05 21.90
N ARG A 55 14.88 30.89 22.83
CA ARG A 55 14.37 32.26 23.01
C ARG A 55 14.71 33.16 21.83
N GLN A 56 15.72 32.78 21.04
CA GLN A 56 16.15 33.47 19.81
C GLN A 56 15.42 32.96 18.56
N ASN A 57 14.57 31.93 18.67
CA ASN A 57 13.76 31.49 17.54
C ASN A 57 12.72 32.56 17.17
N GLY A 58 12.38 32.65 15.88
CA GLY A 58 11.38 33.55 15.33
C GLY A 58 11.70 33.96 13.89
N ILE A 59 11.05 35.01 13.41
CA ILE A 59 11.26 35.52 12.05
C ILE A 59 12.17 36.74 12.11
N TYR A 60 13.22 36.76 11.31
CA TYR A 60 14.24 37.80 11.25
C TYR A 60 14.37 38.38 9.86
N THR A 61 14.83 39.62 9.79
CA THR A 61 15.25 40.27 8.54
C THR A 61 16.78 40.20 8.45
N ALA A 62 17.29 39.58 7.39
CA ALA A 62 18.71 39.43 7.14
C ALA A 62 19.35 40.78 6.79
N SER A 63 20.58 40.98 7.27
CA SER A 63 21.37 42.20 7.10
C SER A 63 22.86 41.85 7.03
N GLU A 64 23.67 42.77 6.51
CA GLU A 64 25.13 42.70 6.59
C GLU A 64 25.64 42.87 8.03
N GLY A 65 24.85 43.52 8.88
CA GLY A 65 25.08 43.67 10.31
C GLY A 65 24.22 42.72 11.14
N GLU A 66 23.81 43.18 12.33
CA GLU A 66 22.90 42.43 13.20
C GLU A 66 21.53 42.22 12.53
N TRP A 67 20.96 41.03 12.70
CA TRP A 67 19.63 40.70 12.21
C TRP A 67 18.59 41.06 13.25
N PHE A 68 17.52 41.74 12.83
CA PHE A 68 16.43 42.14 13.70
C PHE A 68 15.20 41.26 13.48
N ARG A 69 14.42 41.03 14.54
CA ARG A 69 13.12 40.37 14.41
C ARG A 69 12.22 41.16 13.48
N ALA A 70 11.52 40.46 12.59
CA ALA A 70 10.59 41.07 11.66
C ALA A 70 9.48 41.82 12.40
N ALA A 71 9.04 42.96 11.84
CA ALA A 71 8.10 43.86 12.50
C ALA A 71 6.76 43.20 12.85
N ASP A 72 6.36 42.17 12.11
CA ASP A 72 5.14 41.40 12.31
C ASP A 72 5.30 40.10 13.10
N ALA A 73 6.49 39.85 13.66
CA ALA A 73 6.83 38.69 14.48
C ALA A 73 7.71 39.09 15.69
N ARG A 74 7.32 40.18 16.37
CA ARG A 74 8.03 40.75 17.54
C ARG A 74 7.19 40.87 18.81
N THR A 75 5.99 40.29 18.82
CA THR A 75 5.07 40.33 19.95
C THR A 75 4.57 38.92 20.27
N ALA A 76 4.19 38.67 21.53
CA ALA A 76 3.65 37.39 21.98
C ALA A 76 2.48 36.94 21.09
N ARG A 77 1.53 37.84 20.83
CA ARG A 77 0.36 37.58 19.98
C ARG A 77 0.72 37.21 18.53
N ALA A 78 1.85 37.69 18.03
CA ALA A 78 2.31 37.39 16.67
C ALA A 78 3.05 36.05 16.56
N MET A 79 3.41 35.44 17.69
CA MET A 79 4.18 34.18 17.78
C MET A 79 3.48 33.17 18.69
N GLN A 80 2.19 33.38 18.94
CA GLN A 80 1.37 32.50 19.76
C GLN A 80 1.09 31.19 19.02
N LYS A 81 0.74 30.16 19.78
CA LYS A 81 0.34 28.86 19.26
C LYS A 81 -0.69 28.95 18.13
N GLY A 82 -0.48 28.17 17.08
CA GLY A 82 -1.33 28.13 15.88
C GLY A 82 -1.06 29.27 14.89
N THR A 83 -0.10 30.14 15.17
CA THR A 83 0.44 31.05 14.15
C THR A 83 1.23 30.24 13.13
N THR A 84 1.05 30.49 11.85
CA THR A 84 1.75 29.77 10.76
C THR A 84 2.58 30.69 9.89
N VAL A 85 3.58 30.13 9.21
CA VAL A 85 4.42 30.84 8.25
C VAL A 85 4.88 29.93 7.12
N HIS A 86 4.80 30.41 5.88
CA HIS A 86 5.22 29.71 4.68
C HIS A 86 6.69 30.00 4.33
N THR A 87 7.43 28.98 3.89
CA THR A 87 8.82 29.12 3.40
C THR A 87 8.88 28.96 1.89
N GLN A 88 9.58 29.88 1.20
CA GLN A 88 9.58 29.92 -0.27
C GLN A 88 10.69 29.10 -0.92
N VAL A 89 11.92 29.18 -0.40
CA VAL A 89 13.12 28.64 -1.05
C VAL A 89 13.97 27.90 -0.01
N GLY A 90 14.80 26.98 -0.48
CA GLY A 90 15.69 26.16 0.34
C GLY A 90 15.80 24.73 -0.21
N SER A 91 16.84 24.01 0.17
CA SER A 91 17.00 22.61 -0.22
C SER A 91 16.07 21.67 0.55
N ALA A 92 15.88 21.89 1.85
CA ALA A 92 15.11 21.04 2.74
C ALA A 92 13.74 21.65 3.09
N ASN A 93 13.65 22.98 3.17
CA ASN A 93 12.49 23.69 3.72
C ASN A 93 11.63 24.41 2.67
N ALA A 94 11.97 24.35 1.38
CA ALA A 94 11.15 24.97 0.34
C ALA A 94 9.70 24.45 0.33
N GLY A 95 8.74 25.37 0.25
CA GLY A 95 7.30 25.07 0.19
C GLY A 95 6.69 24.57 1.50
N ARG A 96 7.47 24.45 2.59
CA ARG A 96 6.95 23.99 3.88
C ARG A 96 6.26 25.12 4.64
N VAL A 97 5.25 24.71 5.43
CA VAL A 97 4.59 25.57 6.42
C VAL A 97 5.14 25.21 7.79
N PHE A 98 5.43 26.21 8.60
CA PHE A 98 5.82 26.05 10.00
C PHE A 98 4.77 26.68 10.90
N GLU A 99 4.57 26.09 12.07
CA GLU A 99 3.68 26.60 13.09
C GLU A 99 4.43 26.90 14.39
N PHE A 100 3.99 27.98 15.06
CA PHE A 100 4.43 28.31 16.40
C PHE A 100 3.64 27.46 17.40
N MET A 101 4.34 26.93 18.41
CA MET A 101 3.76 26.02 19.41
C MET A 101 3.75 26.58 20.83
N ALA A 102 4.31 27.78 21.04
CA ALA A 102 4.38 28.39 22.36
C ALA A 102 3.06 29.11 22.71
N ASP A 103 2.54 28.84 23.90
CA ASP A 103 1.34 29.50 24.44
C ASP A 103 1.72 30.87 25.04
N GLU A 104 1.31 31.95 24.37
CA GLU A 104 1.57 33.35 24.76
C GLU A 104 3.04 33.64 25.16
N PRO A 105 4.04 33.39 24.29
CA PRO A 105 5.44 33.52 24.67
C PRO A 105 5.88 34.98 24.88
N ALA A 106 6.57 35.27 25.98
CA ALA A 106 7.30 36.52 26.15
C ALA A 106 8.56 36.52 25.26
N VAL A 107 8.51 37.29 24.17
CA VAL A 107 9.60 37.38 23.18
C VAL A 107 10.91 37.82 23.84
N GLY A 108 11.95 36.99 23.71
CA GLY A 108 13.28 37.23 24.29
C GLY A 108 13.50 36.63 25.69
N SER A 109 12.44 36.16 26.34
CA SER A 109 12.51 35.52 27.66
C SER A 109 12.11 34.05 27.61
N ASP A 110 11.03 33.73 26.91
CA ASP A 110 10.49 32.38 26.82
C ASP A 110 11.00 31.62 25.59
N ALA A 111 11.11 30.31 25.73
CA ALA A 111 11.48 29.44 24.63
C ALA A 111 10.36 29.42 23.57
N ILE A 112 10.74 29.64 22.31
CA ILE A 112 9.80 29.65 21.19
C ILE A 112 10.03 28.40 20.35
N THR A 113 9.14 27.43 20.52
CA THR A 113 9.14 26.19 19.73
C THR A 113 8.40 26.42 18.42
N ILE A 114 9.07 26.10 17.31
CA ILE A 114 8.54 26.20 15.95
C ILE A 114 8.72 24.84 15.28
N VAL A 115 7.63 24.25 14.81
CA VAL A 115 7.64 22.92 14.19
C VAL A 115 7.08 23.00 12.77
N PRO A 116 7.46 22.09 11.86
CA PRO A 116 6.77 21.98 10.59
C PRO A 116 5.30 21.67 10.86
N PHE A 117 4.41 22.43 10.23
CA PHE A 117 2.98 22.16 10.26
C PHE A 117 2.73 20.87 9.49
N VAL A 118 2.39 19.81 10.22
CA VAL A 118 2.02 18.52 9.66
C VAL A 118 0.49 18.46 9.74
N PRO A 119 -0.24 18.46 8.61
CA PRO A 119 -1.68 18.17 8.65
C PRO A 119 -1.89 16.81 9.35
N PRO A 120 -3.07 16.56 9.97
CA PRO A 120 -3.31 15.32 10.70
C PRO A 120 -2.86 14.12 9.87
N ASP A 121 -2.17 13.17 10.52
CA ASP A 121 -1.44 12.11 9.86
C ASP A 121 -2.36 11.33 8.91
N VAL A 122 -2.25 11.64 7.61
CA VAL A 122 -3.01 10.93 6.58
C VAL A 122 -2.39 9.56 6.32
N ALA A 123 -1.21 9.26 6.87
CA ALA A 123 -0.58 7.95 6.72
C ALA A 123 -1.45 6.85 7.32
N GLU A 124 -2.00 7.05 8.52
CA GLU A 124 -2.92 6.07 9.14
C GLU A 124 -4.18 5.86 8.28
N VAL A 125 -4.72 6.93 7.68
CA VAL A 125 -5.87 6.83 6.77
C VAL A 125 -5.50 6.13 5.46
N VAL A 126 -4.30 6.33 4.94
CA VAL A 126 -3.82 5.68 3.72
C VAL A 126 -3.60 4.18 3.96
N ASP A 127 -3.02 3.80 5.10
CA ASP A 127 -2.84 2.39 5.46
C ASP A 127 -4.19 1.67 5.61
N GLU A 128 -5.18 2.34 6.24
CA GLU A 128 -6.56 1.83 6.31
C GLU A 128 -7.21 1.68 4.93
N VAL A 129 -7.03 2.65 4.03
CA VAL A 129 -7.59 2.62 2.67
C VAL A 129 -6.94 1.54 1.81
N GLU A 130 -5.63 1.34 1.92
CA GLU A 130 -4.92 0.26 1.20
C GLU A 130 -5.35 -1.13 1.72
N ALA A 131 -5.52 -1.29 3.03
CA ALA A 131 -6.03 -2.54 3.60
C ALA A 131 -7.45 -2.88 3.07
N LEU A 132 -8.36 -1.88 3.03
CA LEU A 132 -9.70 -2.05 2.46
C LEU A 132 -9.66 -2.36 0.95
N ARG A 133 -8.70 -1.78 0.22
CA ARG A 133 -8.50 -2.07 -1.20
C ARG A 133 -8.06 -3.51 -1.42
N ASP A 134 -7.17 -4.04 -0.60
CA ASP A 134 -6.72 -5.43 -0.67
C ASP A 134 -7.87 -6.40 -0.33
N GLU A 135 -8.65 -6.14 0.72
CA GLU A 135 -9.84 -6.94 1.06
C GLU A 135 -10.87 -6.97 -0.09
N THR A 136 -11.13 -5.82 -0.70
CA THR A 136 -12.06 -5.74 -1.84
C THR A 136 -11.52 -6.40 -3.10
N GLN A 137 -10.21 -6.43 -3.29
CA GLN A 137 -9.59 -7.17 -4.41
C GLN A 137 -9.75 -8.68 -4.24
N VAL A 138 -9.52 -9.20 -3.03
CA VAL A 138 -9.75 -10.63 -2.70
C VAL A 138 -11.20 -11.04 -3.00
N LEU A 139 -12.17 -10.20 -2.62
CA LEU A 139 -13.59 -10.43 -2.90
C LEU A 139 -13.91 -10.45 -4.41
N LYS A 140 -13.30 -9.56 -5.19
CA LYS A 140 -13.46 -9.56 -6.65
C LYS A 140 -12.92 -10.84 -7.27
N ASP A 141 -11.74 -11.27 -6.86
CA ASP A 141 -11.11 -12.49 -7.39
C ASP A 141 -11.93 -13.73 -7.01
N ALA A 142 -12.43 -13.81 -5.77
CA ALA A 142 -13.33 -14.88 -5.34
C ALA A 142 -14.65 -14.89 -6.12
N THR A 143 -15.21 -13.71 -6.42
CA THR A 143 -16.41 -13.56 -7.24
C THR A 143 -16.17 -14.00 -8.68
N GLY A 144 -15.04 -13.60 -9.28
CA GLY A 144 -14.62 -14.04 -10.61
C GLY A 144 -14.42 -15.55 -10.69
N ALA A 145 -13.78 -16.15 -9.69
CA ALA A 145 -13.62 -17.60 -9.58
C ALA A 145 -14.98 -18.32 -9.46
N SER A 146 -15.89 -17.78 -8.66
CA SER A 146 -17.25 -18.32 -8.50
C SER A 146 -18.07 -18.23 -9.79
N ALA A 147 -17.97 -17.11 -10.51
CA ALA A 147 -18.58 -16.94 -11.83
C ALA A 147 -18.01 -17.92 -12.86
N GLY A 148 -16.68 -18.14 -12.85
CA GLY A 148 -16.03 -19.14 -13.71
C GLY A 148 -16.50 -20.57 -13.42
N GLN A 149 -16.61 -20.95 -12.14
CA GLN A 149 -17.13 -22.25 -11.72
C GLN A 149 -18.60 -22.44 -12.13
N ALA A 150 -19.42 -21.40 -11.99
CA ALA A 150 -20.82 -21.41 -12.44
C ALA A 150 -20.92 -21.58 -13.96
N ALA A 151 -20.09 -20.87 -14.73
CA ALA A 151 -20.05 -21.00 -16.19
C ALA A 151 -19.62 -22.42 -16.63
N ALA A 152 -18.61 -23.01 -15.98
CA ALA A 152 -18.18 -24.38 -16.26
C ALA A 152 -19.25 -25.43 -15.92
N SER A 153 -19.96 -25.24 -14.81
CA SER A 153 -21.08 -26.09 -14.40
C SER A 153 -22.26 -25.99 -15.38
N ALA A 154 -22.57 -24.78 -15.84
CA ALA A 154 -23.60 -24.55 -16.86
C ALA A 154 -23.21 -25.20 -18.21
N ALA A 155 -21.96 -25.06 -18.64
CA ALA A 155 -21.46 -25.70 -19.86
C ALA A 155 -21.55 -27.23 -19.80
N SER A 156 -21.15 -27.83 -18.67
CA SER A 156 -21.27 -29.27 -18.44
C SER A 156 -22.73 -29.73 -18.47
N SER A 157 -23.61 -28.97 -17.82
CA SER A 157 -25.05 -29.27 -17.79
C SER A 157 -25.68 -29.19 -19.18
N ALA A 158 -25.30 -28.19 -19.99
CA ALA A 158 -25.75 -28.05 -21.37
C ALA A 158 -25.24 -29.20 -22.26
N ALA A 159 -23.98 -29.63 -22.10
CA ALA A 159 -23.43 -30.78 -22.81
C ALA A 159 -24.20 -32.06 -22.46
N ASN A 160 -24.46 -32.31 -21.17
CA ASN A 160 -25.23 -33.46 -20.72
C ASN A 160 -26.68 -33.45 -21.22
N ALA A 161 -27.33 -32.27 -21.27
CA ALA A 161 -28.69 -32.13 -21.77
C ALA A 161 -28.81 -32.36 -23.29
N GLY A 162 -27.73 -32.13 -24.04
CA GLY A 162 -27.68 -32.34 -25.49
C GLY A 162 -27.49 -33.80 -25.92
N LEU A 163 -27.12 -34.71 -25.01
CA LEU A 163 -27.02 -36.14 -25.30
C LEU A 163 -28.41 -36.75 -25.50
N THR A 164 -28.60 -37.44 -26.62
CA THR A 164 -29.80 -38.25 -26.83
C THR A 164 -29.67 -39.63 -26.17
N ALA A 165 -30.79 -40.32 -25.96
CA ALA A 165 -30.77 -41.71 -25.46
C ALA A 165 -29.97 -42.66 -26.38
N ALA A 166 -29.95 -42.39 -27.69
CA ALA A 166 -29.17 -43.17 -28.65
C ALA A 166 -27.64 -42.95 -28.50
N ASP A 167 -27.21 -41.71 -28.23
CA ASP A 167 -25.80 -41.39 -28.00
C ASP A 167 -25.25 -42.05 -26.73
N VAL A 168 -26.05 -42.05 -25.66
CA VAL A 168 -25.71 -42.71 -24.40
C VAL A 168 -25.59 -44.23 -24.60
N VAL A 169 -26.56 -44.85 -25.29
CA VAL A 169 -26.54 -46.29 -25.58
C VAL A 169 -25.35 -46.68 -26.44
N THR A 170 -25.04 -45.88 -27.47
CA THR A 170 -23.89 -46.11 -28.35
C THR A 170 -22.57 -46.03 -27.58
N THR A 171 -22.42 -45.03 -26.71
CA THR A 171 -21.24 -44.87 -25.86
C THR A 171 -21.08 -46.04 -24.88
N ALA A 172 -22.18 -46.46 -24.24
CA ALA A 172 -22.18 -47.61 -23.32
C ALA A 172 -21.81 -48.92 -24.04
N ALA A 173 -22.34 -49.14 -25.25
CA ALA A 173 -22.03 -50.32 -26.06
C ALA A 173 -20.54 -50.36 -26.45
N ASN A 174 -19.98 -49.24 -26.88
CA ASN A 174 -18.55 -49.14 -27.20
C ASN A 174 -17.66 -49.40 -25.98
N LEU A 175 -18.04 -48.89 -24.81
CA LEU A 175 -17.30 -49.09 -23.57
C LEU A 175 -17.32 -50.56 -23.11
N ALA A 176 -18.48 -51.21 -23.19
CA ALA A 176 -18.64 -52.63 -22.92
C ALA A 176 -17.83 -53.49 -23.90
N GLY A 177 -17.82 -53.12 -25.19
CA GLY A 177 -16.97 -53.77 -26.20
C GLY A 177 -15.48 -53.62 -25.93
N ALA A 178 -15.03 -52.43 -25.54
CA ALA A 178 -13.63 -52.18 -25.16
C ALA A 178 -13.22 -52.94 -23.89
N GLN A 179 -14.11 -53.03 -22.91
CA GLN A 179 -13.91 -53.86 -21.71
C GLN A 179 -13.76 -55.33 -22.09
N ALA A 180 -14.68 -55.87 -22.90
CA ALA A 180 -14.61 -57.25 -23.37
C ALA A 180 -13.31 -57.54 -24.16
N ALA A 181 -12.85 -56.60 -24.99
CA ALA A 181 -11.59 -56.75 -25.73
C ALA A 181 -10.36 -56.76 -24.81
N ARG A 182 -10.34 -55.91 -23.77
CA ARG A 182 -9.28 -55.93 -22.75
C ARG A 182 -9.28 -57.24 -21.97
N ASP A 183 -10.45 -57.69 -21.55
CA ASP A 183 -10.59 -58.94 -20.81
C ASP A 183 -10.14 -60.14 -21.66
N ALA A 184 -10.56 -60.20 -22.92
CA ALA A 184 -10.09 -61.22 -23.86
C ALA A 184 -8.56 -61.20 -24.05
N SER A 185 -7.97 -60.01 -24.14
CA SER A 185 -6.51 -59.86 -24.23
C SER A 185 -5.78 -60.32 -22.97
N LEU A 186 -6.36 -60.09 -21.78
CA LEU A 186 -5.79 -60.52 -20.51
C LEU A 186 -5.90 -62.05 -20.36
N TYR A 187 -7.05 -62.61 -20.72
CA TYR A 187 -7.29 -64.07 -20.71
C TYR A 187 -6.32 -64.80 -21.64
N GLY A 188 -6.04 -64.26 -22.83
CA GLY A 188 -5.03 -64.80 -23.75
C GLY A 188 -3.60 -64.80 -23.20
N LYS A 189 -3.33 -64.02 -22.15
CA LYS A 189 -2.05 -63.97 -21.43
C LYS A 189 -2.08 -64.73 -20.10
N GLY A 190 -3.17 -65.46 -19.80
CA GLY A 190 -3.37 -66.16 -18.54
C GLY A 190 -3.60 -65.25 -17.33
N ILE A 191 -3.94 -63.97 -17.55
CA ILE A 191 -4.22 -62.99 -16.50
C ILE A 191 -5.74 -62.84 -16.38
N PHE A 192 -6.30 -63.20 -15.24
CA PHE A 192 -7.74 -63.14 -15.00
C PHE A 192 -8.04 -62.14 -13.87
N PRO A 193 -8.94 -61.15 -14.06
CA PRO A 193 -9.24 -60.10 -13.09
C PRO A 193 -10.11 -60.62 -11.93
N THR A 194 -10.74 -61.79 -12.07
CA THR A 194 -11.49 -62.46 -11.01
C THR A 194 -11.25 -63.97 -11.03
N ILE A 195 -11.45 -64.62 -9.88
CA ILE A 195 -11.38 -66.09 -9.77
C ILE A 195 -12.43 -66.77 -10.67
N ALA A 196 -13.62 -66.18 -10.78
CA ALA A 196 -14.69 -66.67 -11.66
C ALA A 196 -14.28 -66.65 -13.14
N ALA A 197 -13.52 -65.64 -13.58
CA ALA A 197 -12.98 -65.56 -14.93
C ALA A 197 -11.89 -66.61 -15.21
N ALA A 198 -11.13 -67.03 -14.19
CA ALA A 198 -10.04 -68.00 -14.32
C ALA A 198 -10.50 -69.46 -14.50
N ILE A 199 -11.65 -69.82 -13.94
CA ILE A 199 -12.16 -71.20 -13.92
C ILE A 199 -13.21 -71.51 -14.99
N GLY A 200 -13.67 -70.50 -15.74
CA GLY A 200 -14.72 -70.62 -16.75
C GLY A 200 -16.13 -70.65 -16.15
N LEU A 201 -17.08 -70.03 -16.84
CA LEU A 201 -18.47 -69.92 -16.40
C LEU A 201 -19.13 -71.32 -16.39
N GLY A 202 -19.38 -71.88 -15.21
CA GLY A 202 -20.03 -73.19 -15.03
C GLY A 202 -19.20 -74.27 -14.32
N VAL A 203 -17.93 -74.00 -13.98
CA VAL A 203 -17.12 -74.92 -13.18
C VAL A 203 -17.18 -74.51 -11.70
N ILE A 204 -17.88 -75.29 -10.87
CA ILE A 204 -17.83 -75.16 -9.41
C ILE A 204 -16.72 -76.11 -8.90
N GLY A 205 -15.52 -75.58 -8.72
CA GLY A 205 -14.45 -76.31 -8.04
C GLY A 205 -14.64 -76.26 -6.54
N SER A 206 -15.13 -77.34 -5.91
CA SER A 206 -15.31 -77.43 -4.46
C SER A 206 -14.03 -77.73 -3.67
N GLY A 207 -12.88 -77.16 -4.10
CA GLY A 207 -11.58 -77.39 -3.48
C GLY A 207 -10.63 -76.22 -3.69
N ALA A 208 -9.76 -75.96 -2.71
CA ALA A 208 -8.74 -74.92 -2.81
C ALA A 208 -7.79 -75.21 -3.98
N ILE A 209 -7.69 -74.28 -4.93
CA ILE A 209 -6.64 -74.33 -5.94
C ILE A 209 -5.34 -73.92 -5.25
N THR A 210 -4.55 -74.91 -4.87
CA THR A 210 -3.17 -74.71 -4.41
C THR A 210 -2.35 -74.14 -5.56
N ALA A 211 -1.78 -72.95 -5.38
CA ALA A 211 -0.84 -72.40 -6.35
C ALA A 211 0.31 -73.39 -6.55
N GLY A 212 0.54 -73.80 -7.81
CA GLY A 212 1.65 -74.67 -8.15
C GLY A 212 2.97 -74.01 -7.75
N SER A 213 3.67 -74.60 -6.78
CA SER A 213 5.03 -74.18 -6.44
C SER A 213 5.96 -74.58 -7.58
N GLY A 214 6.53 -73.59 -8.28
CA GLY A 214 7.71 -73.79 -9.13
C GLY A 214 7.51 -73.45 -10.60
N GLY A 215 8.00 -72.28 -10.98
CA GLY A 215 8.15 -71.83 -12.37
C GLY A 215 8.93 -70.53 -12.43
N ASN A 216 10.22 -70.60 -12.12
CA ASN A 216 11.14 -69.49 -12.28
C ASN A 216 11.27 -69.12 -13.77
N HIS A 217 11.40 -67.81 -14.05
CA HIS A 217 11.87 -67.13 -15.28
C HIS A 217 10.84 -66.28 -16.05
N GLY A 218 11.13 -64.98 -16.09
CA GLY A 218 10.53 -64.01 -17.01
C GLY A 218 10.76 -62.56 -16.61
N THR A 219 12.03 -62.13 -16.52
CA THR A 219 12.36 -60.70 -16.66
C THR A 219 12.10 -60.25 -18.10
N LEU A 220 11.13 -59.35 -18.26
CA LEU A 220 10.98 -58.22 -19.22
C LEU A 220 9.50 -57.96 -19.49
#